data_AF-A0A9P8FZ13-F1
#
_entry.id   AF-A0A9P8FZ13-F1
#
_cell.length_a   1.000
_cell.length_b   1.000
_cell.length_c   1.000
_cell.angle_alpha   90.00
_cell.angle_beta   90.00
_cell.angle_gamma   90.00
#
_symmetry.space_group_name_H-M   'P 1'
#
loop_
_entity.id
_entity.type
_entity.pdbx_description
1 polymer ?
#
loop_
_entity_poly.entity_id
_entity_poly.type
_entity_poly.pdbx_seq_one_letter_code
_entity_poly.pdbx_strand_id
1 'polypeptide(L)'
;EEERKKAEEAENRRGDVQKREKEARMRELEKAKTMSLSRYADDRELNDEQKEQERWNDPALAFLSKGTTKGSKGTKGRKKTYTGAFEPNRYGIRPGYRWDGVDRSIGFEKRWFEARNQQQNIKDLQYAWQMDE
;
A
#
# COMPACT_ATOMS: atom_id res chain seq x y z
N GLU A 1 -20.84 -3.24 32.91
CA GLU A 1 -21.56 -2.50 31.86
C GLU A 1 -20.72 -1.36 31.29
N GLU A 2 -20.13 -0.54 32.16
CA GLU A 2 -19.24 0.57 31.80
C GLU A 2 -18.05 0.16 30.90
N GLU A 3 -17.39 -0.96 31.19
CA GLU A 3 -16.29 -1.46 30.35
C GLU A 3 -16.71 -1.82 28.93
N ARG A 4 -17.91 -2.40 28.76
CA ARG A 4 -18.45 -2.73 27.43
C ARG A 4 -18.71 -1.46 26.64
N LYS A 5 -19.31 -0.45 27.27
CA LYS A 5 -19.58 0.86 26.66
C LYS A 5 -18.28 1.58 26.29
N LYS A 6 -17.26 1.53 27.14
CA LYS A 6 -15.93 2.09 26.86
C LYS A 6 -15.22 1.38 25.70
N ALA A 7 -15.34 0.06 25.61
CA ALA A 7 -14.79 -0.72 24.51
C ALA A 7 -15.49 -0.41 23.18
N GLU A 8 -16.82 -0.29 23.19
CA GLU A 8 -17.63 0.10 22.03
C GLU A 8 -17.28 1.51 21.55
N GLU A 9 -17.13 2.46 22.48
CA GLU A 9 -16.69 3.82 22.15
C GLU A 9 -15.27 3.83 21.54
N ALA A 10 -14.35 3.07 22.12
CA ALA A 10 -13.00 2.93 21.59
C ALA A 10 -13.00 2.28 20.19
N GLU A 11 -13.89 1.33 19.94
CA GLU A 11 -14.04 0.69 18.64
C GLU A 11 -14.68 1.63 17.61
N ASN A 12 -15.67 2.43 18.00
CA ASN A 12 -16.27 3.47 17.16
C ASN A 12 -15.29 4.59 16.80
N ARG A 13 -14.31 4.88 17.66
CA ARG A 13 -13.23 5.85 17.38
C ARG A 13 -12.15 5.32 16.43
N ARG A 14 -12.10 4.01 16.13
CA ARG A 14 -11.11 3.45 15.19
C ARG A 14 -11.48 3.79 13.74
N GLY A 15 -10.46 4.03 12.92
CA GLY A 15 -10.65 4.29 11.50
C GLY A 15 -11.11 3.06 10.72
N ASP A 16 -11.90 3.27 9.66
CA ASP A 16 -12.41 2.20 8.77
C ASP A 16 -11.30 1.26 8.27
N VAL A 17 -10.14 1.82 7.90
CA VAL A 17 -8.99 1.06 7.38
C VAL A 17 -8.44 0.12 8.45
N GLN A 18 -8.30 0.59 9.69
CA GLN A 18 -7.82 -0.22 10.81
C GLN A 18 -8.77 -1.37 11.13
N LYS A 19 -10.08 -1.15 11.01
CA LYS A 19 -11.09 -2.21 11.18
C LYS A 19 -10.95 -3.28 10.09
N ARG A 20 -10.85 -2.85 8.83
CA ARG A 20 -10.65 -3.76 7.67
C ARG A 20 -9.35 -4.55 7.75
N GLU A 21 -8.25 -3.91 8.17
CA GLU A 21 -6.97 -4.59 8.37
C GLU A 21 -7.04 -5.63 9.47
N LYS A 22 -7.74 -5.33 10.58
CA LYS A 22 -7.98 -6.30 11.64
C LYS A 22 -8.78 -7.51 11.13
N GLU A 23 -9.85 -7.29 10.38
CA GLU A 23 -10.65 -8.36 9.76
C GLU A 23 -9.83 -9.19 8.77
N ALA A 24 -9.06 -8.53 7.89
CA ALA A 24 -8.20 -9.20 6.93
C ALA A 24 -7.15 -10.08 7.62
N ARG A 25 -6.51 -9.57 8.68
CA ARG A 25 -5.55 -10.31 9.50
C ARG A 25 -6.21 -11.52 10.18
N MET A 26 -7.43 -11.38 10.70
CA MET A 26 -8.15 -12.52 11.28
C MET A 26 -8.42 -13.61 10.24
N ARG A 27 -8.86 -13.22 9.03
CA ARG A 27 -9.09 -14.15 7.93
C ARG A 27 -7.79 -14.82 7.46
N GLU A 28 -6.69 -14.09 7.44
CA GLU A 28 -5.37 -14.63 7.13
C GLU A 28 -4.93 -15.67 8.17
N LEU A 29 -5.13 -15.39 9.46
CA LEU A 29 -4.86 -16.36 10.53
C LEU A 29 -5.73 -17.62 10.41
N GLU A 30 -7.00 -17.48 10.03
CA GLU A 30 -7.88 -18.63 9.77
C GLU A 30 -7.39 -19.48 8.61
N LYS A 31 -6.97 -18.85 7.50
CA LYS A 31 -6.36 -19.55 6.37
C LYS A 31 -5.04 -20.22 6.75
N ALA A 32 -4.21 -19.54 7.54
CA ALA A 32 -2.91 -20.04 7.99
C ALA A 32 -3.03 -21.32 8.82
N LYS A 33 -4.15 -21.52 9.54
CA LYS A 33 -4.41 -22.78 10.26
C LYS A 33 -4.48 -24.00 9.35
N THR A 34 -4.91 -23.83 8.10
CA THR A 34 -5.06 -24.90 7.11
C THR A 34 -3.95 -24.93 6.07
N MET A 35 -3.11 -23.90 6.01
CA MET A 35 -1.98 -23.83 5.07
C MET A 35 -0.85 -24.78 5.45
N SER A 36 -0.14 -25.30 4.45
CA SER A 36 1.11 -26.04 4.67
C SER A 36 2.23 -25.10 5.11
N LEU A 37 3.15 -25.62 5.93
CA LEU A 37 4.33 -24.86 6.39
C LEU A 37 5.28 -24.51 5.23
N SER A 38 5.41 -25.40 4.25
CA SER A 38 6.23 -25.20 3.05
C SER A 38 5.36 -24.97 1.82
N ARG A 39 5.84 -24.09 0.93
CA ARG A 39 5.29 -23.89 -0.41
C ARG A 39 6.23 -24.55 -1.43
N TYR A 40 5.67 -25.28 -2.38
CA TYR A 40 6.41 -25.94 -3.46
C TYR A 40 6.08 -25.30 -4.81
N ALA A 41 6.80 -25.68 -5.86
CA ALA A 41 6.57 -25.19 -7.22
C ALA A 41 5.13 -25.46 -7.72
N ASP A 42 4.48 -26.52 -7.21
CA ASP A 42 3.13 -26.93 -7.62
C ASP A 42 2.00 -26.28 -6.79
N ASP A 43 2.33 -25.36 -5.87
CA ASP A 43 1.32 -24.67 -5.06
C ASP A 43 0.37 -23.85 -5.94
N ARG A 44 -0.91 -24.22 -5.93
CA ARG A 44 -1.93 -23.63 -6.82
C ARG A 44 -2.19 -22.16 -6.49
N GLU A 45 -2.32 -21.82 -5.21
CA GLU A 45 -2.65 -20.44 -4.80
C GLU A 45 -1.51 -19.51 -5.21
N LEU A 46 -0.27 -19.91 -4.94
CA LEU A 46 0.91 -19.14 -5.31
C LEU A 46 1.05 -18.99 -6.83
N ASN A 47 0.80 -20.04 -7.60
CA ASN A 47 0.88 -20.01 -9.06
C ASN A 47 -0.20 -19.11 -9.68
N ASP A 48 -1.40 -19.10 -9.11
CA ASP A 48 -2.47 -18.23 -9.58
C ASP A 48 -2.17 -16.76 -9.27
N GLU A 49 -1.67 -16.46 -8.06
CA GLU A 49 -1.19 -15.12 -7.70
C GLU A 49 -0.08 -14.61 -8.65
N GLN A 50 0.89 -15.47 -8.99
CA GLN A 50 1.99 -15.10 -9.90
C GLN A 50 1.52 -14.85 -11.34
N LYS A 51 0.48 -15.55 -11.81
CA LYS A 51 -0.11 -15.33 -13.14
C LYS A 51 -0.90 -14.02 -13.19
N GLU A 52 -1.49 -13.60 -12.09
CA GLU A 52 -2.25 -12.35 -12.01
C GLU A 52 -1.36 -11.10 -11.95
N GLN A 53 -0.08 -11.23 -11.58
CA GLN A 53 0.84 -10.10 -11.51
C GLN A 53 1.07 -9.45 -12.87
N GLU A 54 0.71 -8.18 -12.97
CA GLU A 54 0.96 -7.36 -14.15
C GLU A 54 2.45 -7.00 -14.22
N ARG A 55 3.11 -7.36 -15.33
CA ARG A 55 4.52 -7.01 -15.59
C ARG A 55 4.59 -5.86 -16.58
N TRP A 56 5.32 -4.82 -16.22
CA TRP A 56 5.44 -3.61 -17.03
C TRP A 56 6.10 -3.82 -18.40
N ASN A 57 6.96 -4.84 -18.52
CA ASN A 57 7.71 -5.20 -19.73
C ASN A 57 7.09 -6.34 -20.54
N ASP A 58 5.85 -6.74 -20.28
CA ASP A 58 5.23 -7.85 -20.98
C ASP A 58 4.65 -7.40 -22.35
N PRO A 59 5.22 -7.86 -23.49
CA PRO A 59 4.67 -7.51 -24.81
C PRO A 59 3.26 -8.08 -25.03
N ALA A 60 2.88 -9.18 -24.35
CA ALA A 60 1.56 -9.77 -24.45
C ALA A 60 0.47 -8.91 -23.78
N LEU A 61 0.84 -8.04 -22.84
CA LEU A 61 -0.09 -7.14 -22.13
C LEU A 61 -0.83 -6.21 -23.09
N ALA A 62 -0.18 -5.79 -24.18
CA ALA A 62 -0.79 -4.97 -25.24
C ALA A 62 -1.91 -5.70 -25.99
N PHE A 63 -1.83 -7.03 -26.10
CA PHE A 63 -2.85 -7.84 -26.78
C PHE A 63 -4.02 -8.19 -25.85
N LEU A 64 -3.74 -8.40 -24.56
CA LEU A 64 -4.73 -8.71 -23.53
C LEU A 64 -5.60 -7.48 -23.14
N SER A 65 -5.08 -6.26 -23.31
CA SER A 65 -5.71 -5.02 -22.82
C SER A 65 -6.81 -4.43 -23.72
N LYS A 66 -7.09 -5.01 -24.90
CA LYS A 66 -8.08 -4.49 -25.87
C LYS A 66 -9.54 -4.43 -25.38
N GLY A 67 -9.85 -4.97 -24.20
CA GLY A 67 -11.19 -4.92 -23.60
C GLY A 67 -11.27 -4.39 -22.17
N THR A 68 -10.15 -4.11 -21.51
CA THR A 68 -10.14 -3.64 -20.11
C THR A 68 -8.97 -2.71 -19.85
N THR A 69 -9.11 -1.43 -20.19
CA THR A 69 -8.41 -0.39 -19.44
C THR A 69 -8.91 -0.46 -18.00
N LYS A 70 -8.23 -1.24 -17.15
CA LYS A 70 -8.50 -1.38 -15.70
C LYS A 70 -8.49 -0.03 -14.95
N GLY A 71 -8.07 1.07 -15.59
CA GLY A 71 -8.24 2.44 -15.09
C GLY A 71 -9.68 2.97 -15.13
N SER A 72 -10.60 2.32 -15.85
CA SER A 72 -12.00 2.73 -16.04
C SER A 72 -13.01 1.62 -15.73
N LYS A 73 -12.67 0.64 -14.88
CA LYS A 73 -13.73 -0.11 -14.18
C LYS A 73 -14.26 0.80 -13.08
N GLY A 74 -15.38 1.46 -13.40
CA GLY A 74 -16.18 2.26 -12.49
C GLY A 74 -16.16 1.67 -11.10
N THR A 75 -15.52 2.43 -10.22
CA THR A 75 -15.40 2.24 -8.79
C THR A 75 -16.80 2.20 -8.15
N LYS A 76 -17.52 1.10 -8.28
CA LYS A 76 -18.71 0.83 -7.47
C LYS A 76 -18.22 0.49 -6.05
N GLY A 77 -18.06 1.51 -5.21
CA GLY A 77 -17.81 1.36 -3.76
C GLY A 77 -16.44 1.81 -3.23
N ARG A 78 -15.47 2.15 -4.08
CA ARG A 78 -14.21 2.77 -3.63
C ARG A 78 -14.39 4.30 -3.48
N LYS A 79 -13.91 4.86 -2.36
CA LYS A 79 -13.98 6.31 -2.11
C LYS A 79 -13.23 7.04 -3.23
N LYS A 80 -13.83 8.07 -3.83
CA LYS A 80 -13.22 8.86 -4.91
C LYS A 80 -11.93 9.51 -4.39
N THR A 81 -10.83 9.40 -5.14
CA THR A 81 -9.54 10.05 -4.84
C THR A 81 -9.30 11.23 -5.76
N TYR A 82 -8.41 12.13 -5.38
CA TYR A 82 -7.98 13.24 -6.23
C TYR A 82 -7.30 12.73 -7.53
N THR A 83 -7.60 13.40 -8.63
CA THR A 83 -7.17 13.04 -10.00
C THR A 83 -5.91 13.77 -10.46
N GLY A 84 -5.57 14.91 -9.86
CA GLY A 84 -4.39 15.70 -10.22
C GLY A 84 -3.09 15.20 -9.54
N ALA A 85 -1.99 15.88 -9.87
CA ALA A 85 -0.71 15.70 -9.20
C ALA A 85 -0.77 16.22 -7.76
N PHE A 86 -0.10 15.54 -6.84
CA PHE A 86 -0.05 15.88 -5.42
C PHE A 86 1.33 15.53 -4.85
N GLU A 87 1.71 16.20 -3.77
CA GLU A 87 2.99 15.91 -3.10
C GLU A 87 2.96 14.55 -2.39
N PRO A 88 4.07 13.78 -2.42
CA PRO A 88 4.14 12.52 -1.71
C PRO A 88 4.14 12.73 -0.19
N ASN A 89 3.62 11.76 0.54
CA ASN A 89 3.71 11.70 2.01
C ASN A 89 4.22 10.34 2.45
N ARG A 90 4.69 10.26 3.70
CA ARG A 90 5.25 9.03 4.30
C ARG A 90 4.34 7.80 4.23
N TYR A 91 3.03 8.00 4.15
CA TYR A 91 2.03 6.93 4.21
C TYR A 91 1.45 6.56 2.84
N GLY A 92 1.89 7.19 1.75
CA GLY A 92 1.35 6.99 0.40
C GLY A 92 -0.16 7.31 0.28
N ILE A 93 -0.72 8.07 1.21
CA ILE A 93 -2.16 8.39 1.25
C ILE A 93 -2.44 9.44 0.19
N ARG A 94 -3.32 9.11 -0.76
CA ARG A 94 -3.75 10.06 -1.79
C ARG A 94 -4.73 11.09 -1.23
N PRO A 95 -4.70 12.34 -1.69
CA PRO A 95 -5.69 13.33 -1.31
C PRO A 95 -7.11 12.89 -1.69
N GLY A 96 -8.08 13.34 -0.91
CA GLY A 96 -9.50 13.11 -1.22
C GLY A 96 -9.92 13.85 -2.48
N TYR A 97 -10.96 13.36 -3.16
CA TYR A 97 -11.45 13.93 -4.42
C TYR A 97 -11.86 15.42 -4.38
N ARG A 98 -12.06 16.00 -3.18
CA ARG A 98 -12.45 17.40 -2.97
C ARG A 98 -11.28 18.33 -2.69
N TRP A 99 -10.05 17.79 -2.64
CA TRP A 99 -8.88 18.62 -2.46
C TRP A 99 -8.70 19.54 -3.67
N ASP A 100 -8.35 20.79 -3.42
CA ASP A 100 -8.27 21.87 -4.42
C ASP A 100 -6.93 21.93 -5.14
N GLY A 101 -5.98 21.07 -4.76
CA GLY A 101 -4.65 21.01 -5.37
C GLY A 101 -3.64 22.00 -4.78
N VAL A 102 -4.04 22.86 -3.84
CA VAL A 102 -3.15 23.85 -3.24
C VAL A 102 -2.50 23.24 -1.98
N ASP A 103 -1.16 23.18 -1.98
CA ASP A 103 -0.41 22.77 -0.80
C ASP A 103 -0.46 23.86 0.28
N ARG A 104 -0.80 23.44 1.50
CA ARG A 104 -0.89 24.28 2.70
C ARG A 104 -0.03 23.69 3.83
N SER A 105 1.01 22.95 3.47
CA SER A 105 1.91 22.31 4.43
C SER A 105 2.89 23.30 5.05
N ILE A 106 3.47 22.90 6.19
CA ILE A 106 4.62 23.58 6.79
C ILE A 106 5.97 23.13 6.19
N GLY A 107 5.95 22.32 5.13
CA GLY A 107 7.16 21.73 4.52
C GLY A 107 7.79 20.54 5.27
N PHE A 108 7.13 20.00 6.31
CA PHE A 108 7.68 18.90 7.12
C PHE A 108 7.94 17.62 6.31
N GLU A 109 6.97 17.18 5.49
CA GLU A 109 7.10 15.93 4.73
C GLU A 109 8.26 16.03 3.72
N LYS A 110 8.43 17.17 3.05
CA LYS A 110 9.58 17.44 2.18
C LYS A 110 10.91 17.32 2.91
N ARG A 111 11.06 18.01 4.05
CA ARG A 111 12.29 17.95 4.88
C ARG A 111 12.56 16.55 5.40
N TRP A 112 11.52 15.77 5.70
CA TRP A 112 11.66 14.39 6.14
C TRP A 112 12.25 13.50 5.04
N PHE A 113 11.78 13.63 3.80
CA PHE A 113 12.33 12.88 2.66
C PHE A 113 13.79 13.27 2.38
N GLU A 114 14.10 14.58 2.41
CA GLU A 114 15.46 15.08 2.26
C GLU A 114 16.40 14.48 3.31
N ALA A 115 16.01 14.52 4.59
CA ALA A 115 16.81 13.96 5.67
C ALA A 115 17.04 12.44 5.51
N ARG A 116 16.02 11.70 5.07
CA ARG A 116 16.14 10.25 4.85
C ARG A 116 17.07 9.92 3.68
N ASN A 117 16.98 10.67 2.60
CA ASN A 117 17.87 10.53 1.44
C ASN A 117 19.32 10.87 1.81
N GLN A 118 19.54 11.92 2.62
CA GLN A 118 20.87 12.25 3.11
C GLN A 118 21.45 11.13 3.97
N GLN A 119 20.66 10.58 4.89
CA GLN A 119 21.11 9.46 5.72
C GLN A 119 21.50 8.23 4.87
N GLN A 120 20.72 7.92 3.84
CA GLN A 120 21.01 6.81 2.94
C GLN A 120 22.29 7.07 2.12
N ASN A 121 22.43 8.27 1.57
CA ASN A 121 23.63 8.68 0.83
C ASN A 121 24.90 8.58 1.68
N ILE A 122 24.85 9.06 2.93
CA ILE A 122 25.99 8.95 3.86
C ILE A 122 26.36 7.48 4.11
N LYS A 123 25.36 6.62 4.32
CA LYS A 123 25.59 5.18 4.52
C LYS A 123 26.26 4.55 3.30
N ASP A 124 25.81 4.89 2.10
CA ASP A 124 26.34 4.35 0.86
C ASP A 124 27.77 4.85 0.60
N LEU A 125 28.07 6.12 0.90
CA LEU A 125 29.41 6.68 0.84
C LEU A 125 30.35 6.03 1.86
N GLN A 126 29.91 5.84 3.11
CA GLN A 126 30.68 5.15 4.13
C GLN A 126 31.00 3.72 3.72
N TYR A 127 30.03 2.99 3.16
CA TYR A 127 30.26 1.65 2.65
C TYR A 127 31.26 1.65 1.50
N ALA A 128 31.14 2.56 0.53
CA ALA A 128 32.10 2.68 -0.56
C ALA A 128 33.53 2.94 -0.05
N TRP A 129 33.70 3.88 0.90
CA TRP A 129 35.00 4.16 1.51
C TRP A 129 35.59 2.98 2.28
N GLN A 130 34.76 2.22 3.01
CA GLN A 130 35.22 1.02 3.72
C GLN A 130 35.66 -0.12 2.79
N MET A 131 35.15 -0.16 1.56
CA MET A 131 35.49 -1.19 0.58
C MET A 131 36.70 -0.81 -0.28
N ASP A 132 37.00 0.49 -0.39
CA ASP A 132 38.15 1.02 -1.13
C ASP A 132 39.46 1.00 -0.29
N GLU A 133 39.37 0.88 1.04
CA GLU A 133 40.49 0.60 1.97
C GLU A 133 40.71 -0.92 2.16
#